data_AF-A0A0T9LSL9-F1
#
_entry.id   AF-A0A0T9LSL9-F1
#
_cell.length_a   1.000
_cell.length_b   1.000
_cell.length_c   1.000
_cell.angle_alpha   90.00
_cell.angle_beta   90.00
_cell.angle_gamma   90.00
#
_symmetry.space_group_name_H-M   'P 1'
#
loop_
_entity.id
_entity.type
_entity.pdbx_description
1 polymer ?
#
loop_
_entity_poly.entity_id
_entity_poly.type
_entity_poly.pdbx_seq_one_letter_code
_entity_poly.pdbx_strand_id
1 'polypeptide(L)'
;MSENTDYETLKDERDSALNTCSLIAEALGITGAVAGDTIARVQQLVGESAALKAENCIQDFIISAVKDLVRESDGVTGWHRNGDVATWDEVLPELSHSETPATTQALNEIKAQGVDEFVTKIARDLRMAGGGDGYHENLYPEFAEHLECKGGDFAASLRGE
;
A
#
# COMPACT_ATOMS: atom_id res chain seq x y z
N MET A 1 22.15 52.74 -20.58
CA MET A 1 21.83 51.56 -21.40
C MET A 1 21.93 50.25 -20.60
N SER A 2 21.83 50.25 -19.25
CA SER A 2 22.04 49.01 -18.46
C SER A 2 20.78 48.18 -18.19
N GLU A 3 19.58 48.78 -18.19
CA GLU A 3 18.33 48.04 -17.86
C GLU A 3 17.99 46.90 -18.85
N ASN A 4 18.36 47.04 -20.13
CA ASN A 4 18.04 46.02 -21.13
C ASN A 4 19.01 44.82 -21.07
N THR A 5 20.20 45.02 -20.51
CA THR A 5 21.20 43.97 -20.32
C THR A 5 20.86 43.08 -19.13
N ASP A 6 20.36 43.67 -18.03
CA ASP A 6 19.91 42.91 -16.85
C ASP A 6 18.67 42.05 -17.17
N TYR A 7 17.75 42.54 -18.00
CA TYR A 7 16.55 41.78 -18.37
C TYR A 7 16.87 40.52 -19.20
N GLU A 8 17.73 40.63 -20.22
CA GLU A 8 18.12 39.45 -21.01
C GLU A 8 18.93 38.46 -20.16
N THR A 9 19.77 38.95 -19.24
CA THR A 9 20.51 38.08 -18.30
C THR A 9 19.55 37.29 -17.40
N LEU A 10 18.55 37.95 -16.80
CA LEU A 10 17.54 37.29 -15.97
C LEU A 10 16.68 36.28 -16.76
N LYS A 11 16.42 36.58 -18.04
CA LYS A 11 15.67 35.68 -18.91
C LYS A 11 16.47 34.42 -19.23
N ASP A 12 17.76 34.56 -19.52
CA ASP A 12 18.68 33.44 -19.76
C ASP A 12 18.85 32.57 -18.50
N GLU A 13 18.95 33.19 -17.32
CA GLU A 13 18.99 32.48 -16.03
C GLU A 13 17.70 31.67 -15.79
N ARG A 14 16.53 32.28 -16.03
CA ARG A 14 15.24 31.60 -15.88
C ARG A 14 15.06 30.46 -16.88
N ASP A 15 15.51 30.63 -18.13
CA ASP A 15 15.40 29.57 -19.15
C ASP A 15 16.35 28.40 -18.82
N SER A 16 17.55 28.70 -18.29
CA SER A 16 18.48 27.70 -17.76
C SER A 16 17.91 26.95 -16.54
N ALA A 17 17.26 27.66 -15.61
CA ALA A 17 16.59 27.05 -14.46
C ALA A 17 15.43 26.15 -14.88
N LEU A 18 14.59 26.59 -15.82
CA LEU A 18 13.49 25.77 -16.36
C LEU A 18 14.00 24.51 -17.06
N ASN A 19 15.07 24.61 -17.84
CA ASN A 19 15.71 23.47 -18.47
C ASN A 19 16.24 22.47 -17.43
N THR A 20 16.86 22.97 -16.36
CA THR A 20 17.35 22.15 -15.24
C THR A 20 16.19 21.42 -14.55
N CYS A 21 15.08 22.11 -14.28
CA CYS A 21 13.88 21.50 -13.69
C CYS A 21 13.28 20.41 -14.59
N SER A 22 13.24 20.60 -15.91
CA SER A 22 12.80 19.57 -16.86
C SER A 22 13.70 18.33 -16.81
N LEU A 23 15.02 18.51 -16.80
CA LEU A 23 15.98 17.39 -16.73
C LEU A 23 15.89 16.64 -15.40
N ILE A 24 15.68 17.35 -14.29
CA ILE A 24 15.44 16.75 -12.97
C ILE A 24 14.16 15.92 -13.00
N ALA A 25 13.08 16.46 -13.55
CA ALA A 25 11.81 15.75 -13.63
C ALA A 25 11.89 14.51 -14.56
N GLU A 26 12.67 14.56 -15.64
CA GLU A 26 12.96 13.40 -16.50
C GLU A 26 13.82 12.36 -15.77
N ALA A 27 14.90 12.78 -15.10
CA ALA A 27 15.80 11.90 -14.36
C ALA A 27 15.10 11.21 -13.18
N LEU A 28 14.16 11.90 -12.54
CA LEU A 28 13.32 11.37 -11.47
C LEU A 28 12.10 10.59 -11.99
N GLY A 29 11.90 10.51 -13.31
CA GLY A 29 10.79 9.79 -13.93
C GLY A 29 9.41 10.38 -13.60
N ILE A 30 9.35 11.65 -13.20
CA ILE A 30 8.12 12.37 -12.84
C ILE A 30 7.55 13.14 -14.03
N THR A 31 8.27 13.24 -15.16
CA THR A 31 7.72 13.73 -16.42
C THR A 31 6.90 12.67 -17.13
N GLY A 32 5.63 12.96 -17.38
CA GLY A 32 4.79 12.19 -18.29
C GLY A 32 4.25 10.87 -17.73
N ALA A 33 3.76 10.03 -18.64
CA ALA A 33 2.84 8.90 -18.41
C ALA A 33 3.23 7.96 -17.25
N VAL A 34 4.50 7.78 -16.89
CA VAL A 34 4.95 6.83 -15.87
C VAL A 34 4.44 7.18 -14.45
N ALA A 35 4.39 8.46 -14.08
CA ALA A 35 3.78 8.89 -12.82
C ALA A 35 2.23 8.73 -12.86
N GLY A 36 1.62 9.00 -14.01
CA GLY A 36 0.19 8.78 -14.25
C GLY A 36 -0.21 7.31 -14.20
N ASP A 37 0.59 6.43 -14.80
CA ASP A 37 0.39 4.98 -14.86
C ASP A 37 0.55 4.35 -13.48
N THR A 38 1.55 4.81 -12.71
CA THR A 38 1.74 4.37 -11.32
C THR A 38 0.54 4.79 -10.46
N ILE A 39 0.10 6.05 -10.55
CA ILE A 39 -1.08 6.55 -9.81
C ILE A 39 -2.35 5.80 -10.23
N ALA A 40 -2.55 5.56 -11.53
CA ALA A 40 -3.69 4.80 -12.05
C ALA A 40 -3.68 3.36 -11.52
N ARG A 41 -2.52 2.72 -11.48
CA ARG A 41 -2.38 1.36 -10.94
C ARG A 41 -2.62 1.30 -9.44
N VAL A 42 -2.17 2.30 -8.68
CA VAL A 42 -2.50 2.41 -7.25
C VAL A 42 -4.00 2.59 -7.05
N GLN A 43 -4.65 3.47 -7.82
CA GLN A 43 -6.11 3.66 -7.73
C GLN A 43 -6.88 2.39 -8.08
N GLN A 44 -6.44 1.65 -9.10
CA GLN A 44 -7.00 0.35 -9.47
C GLN A 44 -6.86 -0.65 -8.31
N LEU A 45 -5.65 -0.82 -7.77
CA LEU A 45 -5.37 -1.74 -6.66
C LEU A 45 -6.16 -1.39 -5.39
N VAL A 46 -6.36 -0.10 -5.12
CA VAL A 46 -7.22 0.37 -4.02
C VAL A 46 -8.68 -0.04 -4.26
N GLY A 47 -9.18 0.13 -5.49
CA GLY A 47 -10.53 -0.32 -5.86
C GLY A 47 -10.71 -1.83 -5.73
N GLU A 48 -9.76 -2.61 -6.25
CA GLU A 48 -9.75 -4.07 -6.14
C GLU A 48 -9.66 -4.53 -4.68
N SER A 49 -8.82 -3.88 -3.86
CA SER A 49 -8.69 -4.17 -2.43
C SER A 49 -9.97 -3.85 -1.65
N ALA A 50 -10.67 -2.77 -2.00
CA ALA A 50 -11.95 -2.42 -1.39
C ALA A 50 -13.04 -3.44 -1.74
N ALA A 51 -13.08 -3.89 -2.99
CA ALA A 51 -14.00 -4.94 -3.44
C ALA A 51 -13.74 -6.28 -2.73
N LEU A 52 -12.47 -6.72 -2.66
CA LEU A 52 -12.06 -7.93 -1.95
C LEU A 52 -12.41 -7.87 -0.46
N LYS A 53 -12.20 -6.72 0.18
CA LYS A 53 -12.58 -6.53 1.58
C LYS A 53 -14.09 -6.69 1.78
N ALA A 54 -14.91 -6.13 0.89
CA ALA A 54 -16.37 -6.26 0.95
C ALA A 54 -16.82 -7.71 0.79
N GLU A 55 -16.22 -8.44 -0.16
CA GLU A 55 -16.50 -9.87 -0.37
C GLU A 55 -16.11 -10.71 0.84
N ASN A 56 -14.92 -10.49 1.42
CA ASN A 56 -14.47 -11.17 2.63
C ASN A 56 -15.42 -10.89 3.81
N CYS A 57 -15.89 -9.65 3.99
CA CYS A 57 -16.87 -9.35 5.04
C CYS A 57 -18.18 -10.14 4.88
N ILE A 58 -18.64 -10.36 3.64
CA ILE A 58 -19.83 -11.17 3.37
C ILE A 58 -19.54 -12.65 3.68
N GLN A 59 -18.37 -13.16 3.29
CA GLN A 59 -17.95 -14.53 3.59
C GLN A 59 -17.86 -14.77 5.10
N ASP A 60 -17.24 -13.85 5.86
CA ASP A 60 -17.14 -13.92 7.32
C ASP A 60 -18.52 -13.94 8.00
N PHE A 61 -19.45 -13.12 7.50
CA PHE A 61 -20.83 -13.09 7.98
C PHE A 61 -21.54 -14.43 7.74
N ILE A 62 -21.42 -14.99 6.53
CA ILE A 62 -22.02 -16.28 6.17
C ILE A 62 -21.40 -17.40 7.00
N ILE A 63 -20.08 -17.46 7.13
CA ILE A 63 -19.37 -18.47 7.92
C ILE A 63 -19.81 -18.39 9.38
N SER A 64 -19.95 -17.19 9.93
CA SER A 64 -20.44 -16.99 11.30
C SER A 64 -21.87 -17.51 11.47
N ALA A 65 -22.78 -17.17 10.55
CA ALA A 65 -24.15 -17.66 10.58
C ALA A 65 -24.25 -19.19 10.45
N VAL A 66 -23.39 -19.81 9.64
CA VAL A 66 -23.31 -21.27 9.52
C VAL A 66 -22.75 -21.90 10.81
N LYS A 67 -21.73 -21.28 11.45
CA LYS A 67 -21.21 -21.73 12.74
C LYS A 67 -22.28 -21.66 13.84
N ASP A 68 -23.11 -20.62 13.85
CA ASP A 68 -24.24 -20.52 14.78
C ASP A 68 -25.29 -21.61 14.52
N LEU A 69 -25.67 -21.85 13.26
CA LEU A 69 -26.57 -22.94 12.90
C LEU A 69 -26.04 -24.30 13.38
N VAL A 70 -24.74 -24.56 13.18
CA VAL A 70 -24.07 -25.78 13.64
C VAL A 70 -24.08 -25.91 15.15
N ARG A 71 -23.87 -24.80 15.88
CA ARG A 71 -23.93 -24.77 17.34
C ARG A 71 -25.33 -24.98 17.90
N GLU A 72 -26.36 -24.54 17.17
CA GLU A 72 -27.76 -24.59 17.59
C GLU A 72 -28.50 -25.86 17.12
N SER A 73 -27.85 -26.73 16.35
CA SER A 73 -28.46 -27.96 15.83
C SER A 73 -27.68 -29.21 16.23
N ASP A 74 -28.40 -30.32 16.39
CA ASP A 74 -27.83 -31.60 16.82
C ASP A 74 -27.06 -32.34 15.73
N GLY A 75 -27.12 -31.87 14.48
CA GLY A 75 -26.48 -32.48 13.32
C GLY A 75 -27.41 -32.69 12.12
N VAL A 76 -27.07 -33.64 11.25
CA VAL A 76 -27.78 -33.92 10.00
C VAL A 76 -28.53 -35.26 10.08
N THR A 77 -29.85 -35.20 10.02
CA THR A 77 -30.71 -36.39 9.93
C THR A 77 -30.66 -36.99 8.52
N GLY A 78 -30.78 -38.32 8.42
CA GLY A 78 -30.83 -39.02 7.13
C GLY A 78 -29.48 -39.19 6.42
N TRP A 79 -28.38 -38.73 7.02
CA TRP A 79 -27.03 -38.95 6.53
C TRP A 79 -26.61 -40.42 6.66
N HIS A 80 -26.84 -41.03 7.83
CA HIS A 80 -26.61 -42.45 8.03
C HIS A 80 -27.82 -43.29 7.60
N ARG A 81 -27.55 -44.48 7.04
CA ARG A 81 -28.60 -45.44 6.65
C ARG A 81 -29.30 -46.10 7.84
N ASN A 82 -28.71 -46.04 9.03
CA ASN A 82 -29.23 -46.64 10.25
C ASN A 82 -30.22 -45.72 10.99
N GLY A 83 -30.42 -44.47 10.52
CA GLY A 83 -31.35 -43.50 11.11
C GLY A 83 -30.75 -42.62 12.19
N ASP A 84 -29.47 -42.80 12.54
CA ASP A 84 -28.78 -41.94 13.50
C ASP A 84 -28.52 -40.54 12.90
N VAL A 85 -28.42 -39.55 13.78
CA VAL A 85 -28.06 -38.18 13.41
C VAL A 85 -26.54 -38.07 13.29
N ALA A 86 -26.07 -37.62 12.13
CA ALA A 86 -24.64 -37.36 11.92
C ALA A 86 -24.24 -36.04 12.57
N THR A 87 -23.15 -36.04 13.33
CA THR A 87 -22.64 -34.81 13.94
C THR A 87 -22.00 -33.88 12.90
N TRP A 88 -21.96 -32.58 13.18
CA TRP A 88 -21.34 -31.62 12.27
C TRP A 88 -19.82 -31.82 12.11
N ASP A 89 -19.12 -32.34 13.12
CA ASP A 89 -17.69 -32.72 12.99
C ASP A 89 -17.48 -33.90 12.04
N GLU A 90 -18.48 -34.76 11.85
CA GLU A 90 -18.43 -35.85 10.87
C GLU A 90 -18.81 -35.36 9.46
N VAL A 91 -19.82 -34.49 9.36
CA VAL A 91 -20.38 -34.05 8.08
C VAL A 91 -19.58 -32.93 7.44
N LEU A 92 -19.02 -32.02 8.24
CA LEU A 92 -18.32 -30.82 7.77
C LEU A 92 -17.15 -30.44 8.69
N PRO A 93 -16.12 -31.31 8.82
CA PRO A 93 -14.97 -31.08 9.70
C PRO A 93 -14.16 -29.83 9.37
N GLU A 94 -14.25 -29.34 8.13
CA GLU A 94 -13.52 -28.16 7.66
C GLU A 94 -14.10 -26.85 8.21
N LEU A 95 -15.40 -26.83 8.56
CA LEU A 95 -16.03 -25.64 9.11
C LEU A 95 -15.40 -25.23 10.45
N SER A 96 -14.99 -26.20 11.26
CA SER A 96 -14.33 -26.00 12.54
C SER A 96 -12.97 -25.29 12.42
N HIS A 97 -12.36 -25.32 11.22
CA HIS A 97 -11.06 -24.73 10.90
C HIS A 97 -11.15 -23.61 9.86
N SER A 98 -12.36 -23.10 9.60
CA SER A 98 -12.60 -21.99 8.67
C SER A 98 -12.11 -20.66 9.27
N GLU A 99 -10.80 -20.48 9.28
CA GLU A 99 -10.13 -19.19 9.43
C GLU A 99 -9.33 -18.94 8.14
N THR A 100 -9.20 -17.68 7.72
CA THR A 100 -8.43 -17.28 6.54
C THR A 100 -7.18 -16.45 6.91
N PRO A 101 -6.31 -16.92 7.84
CA PRO A 101 -5.17 -16.14 8.32
C PRO A 101 -4.18 -15.81 7.19
N ALA A 102 -4.07 -16.68 6.19
CA ALA A 102 -3.22 -16.47 5.01
C ALA A 102 -3.65 -15.26 4.17
N THR A 103 -4.95 -15.03 4.00
CA THR A 103 -5.47 -13.86 3.25
C THR A 103 -5.21 -12.57 4.02
N THR A 104 -5.43 -12.59 5.33
CA THR A 104 -5.13 -11.44 6.19
C THR A 104 -3.64 -11.11 6.18
N GLN A 105 -2.78 -12.14 6.30
CA GLN A 105 -1.33 -12.00 6.23
C GLN A 105 -0.89 -11.45 4.86
N ALA A 106 -1.46 -11.96 3.76
CA ALA A 106 -1.16 -11.47 2.42
C ALA A 106 -1.57 -10.00 2.23
N LEU A 107 -2.74 -9.58 2.72
CA LEU A 107 -3.16 -8.19 2.67
C LEU A 107 -2.26 -7.27 3.48
N ASN A 108 -1.81 -7.72 4.64
CA ASN A 108 -0.88 -6.96 5.48
C ASN A 108 0.51 -6.84 4.85
N GLU A 109 1.01 -7.92 4.23
CA GLU A 109 2.27 -7.94 3.50
C GLU A 109 2.22 -6.99 2.28
N ILE A 110 1.14 -7.00 1.50
CA ILE A 110 0.97 -6.08 0.36
C ILE A 110 1.00 -4.62 0.83
N LYS A 111 0.33 -4.30 1.95
CA LYS A 111 0.37 -2.95 2.51
C LYS A 111 1.78 -2.58 2.99
N ALA A 112 2.48 -3.50 3.66
CA ALA A 112 3.84 -3.27 4.13
C ALA A 112 4.79 -3.00 2.96
N GLN A 113 4.72 -3.79 1.89
CA GLN A 113 5.50 -3.57 0.67
C GLN A 113 5.19 -2.22 0.02
N GLY A 114 3.90 -1.83 -0.05
CA GLY A 114 3.51 -0.52 -0.57
C GLY A 114 4.06 0.66 0.25
N VAL A 115 4.14 0.51 1.58
CA VAL A 115 4.77 1.49 2.48
C VAL A 115 6.27 1.56 2.22
N ASP A 116 6.95 0.42 2.15
CA ASP A 116 8.40 0.34 1.91
C ASP A 116 8.79 0.98 0.58
N GLU A 117 8.06 0.69 -0.50
CA GLU A 117 8.30 1.28 -1.83
C GLU A 117 8.07 2.80 -1.83
N PHE A 118 6.98 3.26 -1.22
CA PHE A 118 6.65 4.67 -1.14
C PHE A 118 7.70 5.45 -0.34
N VAL A 119 8.05 4.96 0.85
CA VAL A 119 9.03 5.59 1.75
C VAL A 119 10.40 5.65 1.09
N THR A 120 10.84 4.55 0.49
CA THR A 120 12.12 4.48 -0.25
C THR A 120 12.16 5.51 -1.39
N LYS A 121 11.05 5.66 -2.13
CA LYS A 121 10.97 6.65 -3.20
C LYS A 121 11.09 8.08 -2.65
N ILE A 122 10.30 8.44 -1.65
CA ILE A 122 10.29 9.80 -1.09
C ILE A 122 11.62 10.15 -0.41
N ALA A 123 12.19 9.23 0.35
CA ALA A 123 13.48 9.42 1.00
C ALA A 123 14.61 9.64 -0.03
N ARG A 124 14.57 8.90 -1.14
CA ARG A 124 15.48 9.12 -2.27
C ARG A 124 15.28 10.51 -2.88
N ASP A 125 14.04 10.91 -3.17
CA ASP A 125 13.71 12.21 -3.77
C ASP A 125 14.18 13.37 -2.87
N LEU A 126 14.01 13.26 -1.53
CA LEU A 126 14.48 14.25 -0.55
C LEU A 126 16.02 14.37 -0.53
N ARG A 127 16.74 13.24 -0.58
CA ARG A 127 18.21 13.25 -0.64
C ARG A 127 18.73 13.87 -1.93
N MET A 128 18.06 13.62 -3.06
CA MET A 128 18.43 14.23 -4.34
C MET A 128 18.12 15.73 -4.38
N ALA A 129 17.06 16.18 -3.71
CA ALA A 129 16.72 17.59 -3.60
C ALA A 129 17.71 18.39 -2.72
N GLY A 130 18.42 17.74 -1.79
CA GLY A 130 19.37 18.37 -0.85
C GLY A 130 20.73 18.80 -1.44
N GLY A 131 20.84 18.98 -2.76
CA GLY A 131 22.10 19.30 -3.44
C GLY A 131 22.49 20.78 -3.43
N GLY A 132 23.06 21.26 -2.31
CA GLY A 132 24.08 22.33 -2.23
C GLY A 132 23.70 23.81 -2.44
N ASP A 133 23.79 24.62 -1.37
CA ASP A 133 24.57 25.88 -1.34
C ASP A 133 24.76 26.30 0.14
N GLY A 134 25.85 26.98 0.44
CA GLY A 134 26.31 27.24 1.80
C GLY A 134 25.30 27.92 2.74
N TYR A 135 25.49 27.65 4.02
CA TYR A 135 24.97 28.36 5.20
C TYR A 135 23.60 27.98 5.79
N HIS A 136 22.91 26.95 5.27
CA HIS A 136 21.83 26.29 6.00
C HIS A 136 22.13 24.79 6.10
N GLU A 137 22.10 24.24 7.31
CA GLU A 137 22.13 22.78 7.53
C GLU A 137 21.01 22.17 6.69
N ASN A 138 21.37 21.36 5.69
CA ASN A 138 20.42 20.67 4.85
C ASN A 138 19.64 19.68 5.73
N LEU A 139 18.43 20.04 6.17
CA LEU A 139 17.55 19.18 6.96
C LEU A 139 16.93 18.02 6.15
N TYR A 140 17.03 18.07 4.82
CA TYR A 140 16.42 17.10 3.90
C TYR A 140 16.89 15.65 4.08
N PRO A 141 18.18 15.35 4.33
CA PRO A 141 18.65 14.01 4.66
C PRO A 141 18.10 13.50 6.00
N GLU A 142 17.96 14.35 7.02
CA GLU A 142 17.39 13.97 8.32
C GLU A 142 15.90 13.64 8.18
N PHE A 143 15.15 14.40 7.36
CA PHE A 143 13.76 14.06 7.05
C PHE A 143 13.64 12.75 6.28
N ALA A 144 14.56 12.46 5.36
CA ALA A 144 14.60 11.19 4.63
C ALA A 144 14.84 10.00 5.57
N GLU A 145 15.80 10.11 6.48
CA GLU A 145 16.09 9.10 7.51
C GLU A 145 14.90 8.91 8.46
N HIS A 146 14.25 10.00 8.88
CA HIS A 146 13.07 9.92 9.73
C HIS A 146 11.90 9.21 9.03
N LEU A 147 11.70 9.50 7.74
CA LEU A 147 10.67 8.85 6.91
C LEU A 147 10.92 7.35 6.76
N GLU A 148 12.17 6.95 6.51
CA GLU A 148 12.58 5.55 6.45
C GLU A 148 12.37 4.83 7.78
N CYS A 149 12.76 5.46 8.90
CA CYS A 149 12.55 4.90 10.23
C CYS A 149 11.05 4.71 10.53
N LYS A 150 10.22 5.73 10.35
CA LYS A 150 8.78 5.66 10.65
C LYS A 150 8.01 4.78 9.67
N GLY A 151 8.41 4.79 8.40
CA GLY A 151 7.89 3.91 7.38
C GLY A 151 8.14 2.45 7.71
N GLY A 152 9.38 2.13 8.09
CA GLY A 152 9.79 0.79 8.53
C GLY A 152 9.01 0.31 9.76
N ASP A 153 8.89 1.16 10.79
CA ASP A 153 8.09 0.84 12.00
C ASP A 153 6.63 0.48 11.65
N PHE A 154 6.02 1.22 10.72
CA PHE A 154 4.65 0.98 10.30
C PHE A 154 4.51 -0.31 9.45
N ALA A 155 5.46 -0.55 8.54
CA ALA A 155 5.50 -1.77 7.75
C ALA A 155 5.69 -3.02 8.64
N ALA A 156 6.58 -2.95 9.64
CA ALA A 156 6.77 -4.00 10.64
C ALA A 156 5.50 -4.27 11.45
N SER A 157 4.82 -3.21 11.90
CA SER A 157 3.54 -3.34 12.62
C SER A 157 2.45 -4.03 11.79
N LEU A 158 2.43 -3.84 10.46
CA LEU A 158 1.49 -4.55 9.58
C LEU A 158 1.83 -6.04 9.48
N ARG A 159 3.12 -6.41 9.45
CA ARG A 159 3.60 -7.80 9.43
C ARG A 159 3.43 -8.50 10.79
N GLY A 160 3.28 -7.73 11.88
CA GLY A 160 3.18 -8.24 13.25
C GLY A 160 4.54 -8.48 13.91
N GLU A 161 5.55 -7.72 13.49
CA GLU A 161 6.94 -7.74 14.00
C GLU A 161 7.16 -6.75 15.15
#